data_AF-A0A959CLK5-F1
#
_entry.id   AF-A0A959CLK5-F1
#
_cell.length_a   1.000
_cell.length_b   1.000
_cell.length_c   1.000
_cell.angle_alpha   90.00
_cell.angle_beta   90.00
_cell.angle_gamma   90.00
#
_symmetry.space_group_name_H-M   'P 1'
#
loop_
_entity.id
_entity.type
_entity.pdbx_description
1 polymer ?
#
loop_
_entity_poly.entity_id
_entity_poly.type
_entity_poly.pdbx_seq_one_letter_code
_entity_poly.pdbx_strand_id
1 'polypeptide(L)'
;MTPERVERLKEVAFRRQGDLAVILENVHDPHNIGAVIRSCDSVGIPEIFVLYTEPHLTEERILIGKKSSAGARKWVDAHYYTDPEACFRHVKEKYRRVLATHLGEAA
;
A
#
# COMPACT_ATOMS: atom_id res chain seq x y z
N MET A 1 9.64 23.42 -13.84
CA MET A 1 9.79 22.87 -12.47
C MET A 1 10.67 23.84 -11.70
N THR A 2 10.25 24.32 -10.52
CA THR A 2 11.03 25.32 -9.78
C THR A 2 12.14 24.64 -8.95
N PRO A 3 13.25 25.32 -8.65
CA PRO A 3 14.33 24.77 -7.81
C PRO A 3 13.83 24.26 -6.46
N GLU A 4 12.92 24.98 -5.81
CA GLU A 4 12.35 24.60 -4.50
C GLU A 4 11.56 23.30 -4.60
N ARG A 5 10.81 23.11 -5.70
CA ARG A 5 10.06 21.87 -5.92
C ARG A 5 10.99 20.69 -6.17
N VAL A 6 12.10 20.89 -6.90
CA VAL A 6 13.11 19.84 -7.11
C VAL A 6 13.70 19.41 -5.77
N GLU A 7 14.09 20.37 -4.93
CA GLU A 7 14.71 20.05 -3.64
C GLU A 7 13.73 19.32 -2.72
N ARG A 8 12.47 19.76 -2.67
CA ARG A 8 11.45 19.07 -1.90
C ARG A 8 11.21 17.63 -2.35
N LEU A 9 11.25 17.37 -3.67
CA LEU A 9 11.12 16.02 -4.19
C LEU A 9 12.32 15.14 -3.80
N LYS A 10 13.54 15.68 -3.82
CA LYS A 10 14.73 14.97 -3.35
C LYS A 10 14.65 14.64 -1.86
N GLU A 11 14.24 15.60 -1.04
CA GLU A 11 14.04 15.39 0.40
C GLU A 11 13.05 14.25 0.68
N VAL A 12 11.90 14.24 0.00
CA VAL A 12 10.88 13.21 0.17
C VAL A 12 11.38 11.86 -0.34
N ALA A 13 12.07 11.82 -1.49
CA ALA A 13 12.64 10.60 -2.04
C ALA A 13 13.68 9.98 -1.09
N PHE A 14 14.53 10.81 -0.46
CA PHE A 14 15.53 10.36 0.50
C PHE A 14 14.91 9.75 1.78
N ARG A 15 13.69 10.16 2.14
CA ARG A 15 12.98 9.67 3.34
C ARG A 15 12.12 8.43 3.07
N ARG A 16 12.15 7.86 1.86
CA ARG A 16 11.38 6.65 1.55
C ARG A 16 11.95 5.43 2.27
N GLN A 17 11.06 4.58 2.77
CA GLN A 17 11.37 3.36 3.51
C GLN A 17 11.19 2.15 2.58
N GLY A 18 12.20 1.87 1.75
CA GLY A 18 12.15 0.80 0.75
C GLY A 18 12.10 -0.63 1.31
N ASP A 19 12.28 -0.77 2.62
CA ASP A 19 12.28 -2.00 3.40
C ASP A 19 11.00 -2.19 4.24
N LEU A 20 10.01 -1.31 4.09
CA LEU A 20 8.71 -1.39 4.74
C LEU A 20 7.56 -1.30 3.71
N ALA A 21 6.61 -2.22 3.81
CA ALA A 21 5.36 -2.23 3.05
C ALA A 21 4.18 -2.63 3.92
N VAL A 22 2.97 -2.35 3.42
CA VAL A 22 1.70 -2.72 4.08
C VAL A 22 0.94 -3.70 3.20
N ILE A 23 0.43 -4.77 3.81
CA ILE A 23 -0.47 -5.73 3.18
C ILE A 23 -1.88 -5.50 3.72
N LEU A 24 -2.84 -5.32 2.82
CA LEU A 24 -4.26 -5.16 3.11
C LEU A 24 -4.99 -6.42 2.62
N GLU A 25 -5.41 -7.26 3.55
CA GLU A 25 -6.20 -8.46 3.25
C GLU A 25 -7.69 -8.14 3.37
N ASN A 26 -8.45 -8.43 2.31
CA ASN A 26 -9.93 -8.32 2.26
C ASN A 26 -10.51 -7.01 2.81
N VAL A 27 -9.83 -5.87 2.59
CA VAL A 27 -10.40 -4.55 2.93
C VAL A 27 -11.53 -4.21 1.95
N HIS A 28 -12.78 -4.27 2.41
CA HIS A 28 -13.97 -4.13 1.57
C HIS A 28 -14.23 -2.70 1.10
N ASP A 29 -13.93 -1.68 1.92
CA ASP A 29 -14.22 -0.28 1.61
C ASP A 29 -13.02 0.38 0.89
N PRO A 30 -13.17 0.79 -0.39
CA PRO A 30 -12.12 1.49 -1.13
C PRO A 30 -11.69 2.82 -0.48
N HIS A 31 -12.54 3.43 0.36
CA HIS A 31 -12.17 4.62 1.13
C HIS A 31 -11.05 4.31 2.12
N ASN A 32 -11.11 3.17 2.81
CA ASN A 32 -10.10 2.74 3.78
C ASN A 32 -8.77 2.45 3.10
N ILE A 33 -8.78 1.82 1.93
CA ILE A 33 -7.57 1.62 1.11
C ILE A 33 -6.97 2.98 0.74
N GLY A 34 -7.80 3.94 0.31
CA GLY A 34 -7.36 5.31 0.02
C GLY A 34 -6.79 6.04 1.25
N ALA A 35 -7.32 5.78 2.44
CA ALA A 35 -6.78 6.31 3.70
C ALA A 35 -5.41 5.70 4.02
N VAL A 36 -5.26 4.38 3.91
CA VAL A 36 -3.97 3.69 4.10
C VAL A 36 -2.92 4.21 3.12
N ILE A 37 -3.27 4.41 1.85
CA ILE A 37 -2.34 4.98 0.85
C ILE A 37 -1.86 6.38 1.27
N ARG A 38 -2.74 7.23 1.79
CA ARG A 38 -2.35 8.56 2.31
C ARG A 38 -1.44 8.46 3.52
N SER A 39 -1.73 7.53 4.43
CA SER A 39 -0.86 7.27 5.59
C SER A 39 0.52 6.78 5.14
N CYS A 40 0.59 5.84 4.19
CA CYS A 40 1.84 5.33 3.64
C CYS A 40 2.69 6.44 3.02
N ASP A 41 2.08 7.32 2.20
CA ASP A 41 2.77 8.47 1.62
C ASP A 41 3.33 9.42 2.68
N SER A 42 2.60 9.65 3.77
CA SER A 42 3.02 10.54 4.86
C SER A 42 4.20 10.01 5.68
N VAL A 43 4.36 8.68 5.79
CA VAL A 43 5.44 8.04 6.55
C VAL A 43 6.58 7.54 5.66
N GLY A 44 6.45 7.65 4.34
CA GLY A 44 7.50 7.28 3.38
C GLY A 44 7.45 5.83 2.90
N ILE A 45 6.36 5.10 3.12
CA ILE A 45 6.17 3.75 2.55
C ILE A 45 5.91 3.88 1.04
N PRO A 46 6.70 3.22 0.17
CA PRO A 46 6.60 3.40 -1.28
C PRO A 46 5.58 2.47 -1.94
N GLU A 47 5.16 1.38 -1.30
CA GLU A 47 4.24 0.43 -1.91
C GLU A 47 3.34 -0.27 -0.88
N ILE A 48 2.20 -0.74 -1.37
CA ILE A 48 1.27 -1.59 -0.63
C ILE A 48 0.85 -2.79 -1.47
N PHE A 49 0.42 -3.84 -0.78
CA PHE A 49 -0.15 -5.05 -1.36
C PHE A 49 -1.61 -5.14 -0.96
N VAL A 50 -2.52 -5.28 -1.92
CA VAL A 50 -3.94 -5.48 -1.68
C VAL A 50 -4.26 -6.91 -2.09
N LEU A 51 -4.57 -7.75 -1.10
CA LEU A 51 -4.87 -9.17 -1.28
C LEU A 51 -6.37 -9.41 -1.09
N TYR A 52 -7.04 -9.86 -2.13
CA TYR A 52 -8.46 -10.19 -2.13
C TYR A 52 -8.69 -11.67 -2.41
N THR A 53 -8.91 -12.45 -1.36
CA THR A 53 -9.23 -13.88 -1.47
C THR A 53 -10.73 -14.13 -1.61
N GLU A 54 -11.55 -13.12 -1.33
CA GLU A 54 -13.01 -13.22 -1.41
C GLU A 54 -13.52 -12.91 -2.83
N PRO A 55 -14.33 -13.79 -3.46
CA PRO A 55 -14.71 -13.65 -4.87
C PRO A 55 -15.46 -12.36 -5.24
N HIS A 56 -16.07 -11.68 -4.26
CA HIS A 56 -16.83 -10.45 -4.49
C HIS A 56 -15.97 -9.19 -4.40
N LEU A 57 -14.70 -9.31 -3.99
CA LEU A 57 -13.72 -8.23 -3.96
C LEU A 57 -12.82 -8.33 -5.20
N THR A 58 -12.83 -7.29 -6.03
CA THR A 58 -12.02 -7.23 -7.26
C THR A 58 -11.33 -5.89 -7.40
N GLU A 59 -10.19 -5.86 -8.12
CA GLU A 59 -9.46 -4.62 -8.40
C GLU A 59 -10.35 -3.56 -9.07
N GLU A 60 -11.24 -3.98 -9.96
CA GLU A 60 -12.21 -3.10 -10.64
C GLU A 60 -13.07 -2.30 -9.65
N ARG A 61 -13.45 -2.89 -8.51
CA ARG A 61 -14.20 -2.20 -7.46
C ARG A 61 -13.38 -1.11 -6.75
N ILE A 62 -12.06 -1.26 -6.65
CA ILE A 62 -11.16 -0.26 -6.08
C ILE A 62 -10.95 0.91 -7.03
N LEU A 63 -10.81 0.62 -8.33
CA LEU A 63 -10.58 1.62 -9.37
C LEU A 63 -11.77 2.59 -9.54
N ILE A 64 -12.98 2.20 -9.12
CA ILE A 64 -14.15 3.07 -9.07
C ILE A 64 -14.03 4.13 -7.94
N GLY A 65 -13.27 3.83 -6.88
CA GLY A 65 -13.02 4.72 -5.72
C GLY A 65 -11.87 5.74 -5.90
N LYS A 66 -11.50 6.10 -7.13
CA LYS A 66 -10.29 6.88 -7.48
C LYS A 66 -10.14 8.26 -6.80
N LYS A 67 -11.18 8.81 -6.16
CA LYS A 67 -11.17 10.17 -5.59
C LYS A 67 -10.62 10.29 -4.15
N SER A 68 -10.53 9.20 -3.38
CA SER A 68 -10.28 9.28 -1.92
C SER A 68 -8.82 9.51 -1.50
N SER A 69 -7.83 9.28 -2.38
CA SER A 69 -6.41 9.22 -2.00
C SER A 69 -5.66 10.55 -2.15
N ALA A 70 -6.33 11.68 -2.43
CA ALA A 70 -5.73 13.03 -2.48
C ALA A 70 -4.41 13.18 -3.29
N GLY A 71 -4.19 12.34 -4.32
CA GLY A 71 -2.97 12.35 -5.13
C GLY A 71 -1.81 11.47 -4.62
N ALA A 72 -1.90 10.88 -3.43
CA ALA A 72 -0.89 9.98 -2.85
C ALA A 72 -0.63 8.72 -3.70
N ARG A 73 -1.64 8.27 -4.46
CA ARG A 73 -1.52 7.17 -5.45
C ARG A 73 -0.46 7.39 -6.54
N LYS A 74 0.07 8.61 -6.69
CA LYS A 74 1.19 8.89 -7.61
C LYS A 74 2.54 8.51 -7.03
N TRP A 75 2.60 8.27 -5.72
CA TRP A 75 3.83 8.13 -4.94
C TRP A 75 3.88 6.83 -4.13
N VAL A 76 2.76 6.10 -4.07
CA VAL A 76 2.64 4.81 -3.42
C VAL A 76 2.08 3.83 -4.44
N ASP A 77 2.89 2.85 -4.80
CA ASP A 77 2.49 1.78 -5.71
C ASP A 77 1.53 0.83 -5.00
N ALA A 78 0.51 0.36 -5.71
CA ALA A 78 -0.45 -0.60 -5.17
C ALA A 78 -0.43 -1.84 -6.04
N HIS A 79 -0.04 -2.97 -5.46
CA HIS A 79 -0.02 -4.28 -6.11
C HIS A 79 -1.26 -5.07 -5.72
N TYR A 80 -2.02 -5.54 -6.70
CA TYR A 80 -3.27 -6.27 -6.47
C TYR A 80 -3.06 -7.77 -6.69
N TYR A 81 -3.57 -8.57 -5.77
CA TYR A 81 -3.50 -10.03 -5.81
C TYR A 81 -4.84 -10.64 -5.42
N THR A 82 -5.18 -11.75 -6.07
CA THR A 82 -6.26 -12.65 -5.65
C THR A 82 -5.75 -14.00 -5.14
N ASP A 83 -4.49 -14.32 -5.42
CA ASP A 83 -3.78 -15.50 -4.95
C ASP A 83 -2.82 -15.13 -3.81
N PRO A 84 -3.04 -15.64 -2.58
CA PRO A 84 -2.12 -15.44 -1.47
C PRO A 84 -0.70 -15.92 -1.77
N GLU A 85 -0.53 -17.04 -2.48
CA GLU A 85 0.80 -17.58 -2.75
C GLU A 85 1.61 -16.66 -3.65
N ALA A 86 1.00 -16.16 -4.73
CA ALA A 86 1.62 -15.15 -5.59
C ALA A 86 1.95 -13.85 -4.83
N CYS A 87 1.02 -13.36 -3.99
CA CYS A 87 1.24 -12.17 -3.17
C CYS A 87 2.44 -12.34 -2.24
N PHE A 88 2.44 -13.40 -1.44
CA PHE A 88 3.50 -13.64 -0.46
C PHE A 88 4.82 -14.04 -1.10
N ARG A 89 4.84 -14.57 -2.32
CA ARG A 89 6.07 -14.78 -3.09
C ARG A 89 6.76 -13.44 -3.39
N HIS A 90 6.01 -12.48 -3.94
CA HIS A 90 6.53 -11.13 -4.18
C HIS A 90 6.96 -10.44 -2.87
N VAL A 91 6.15 -10.52 -1.82
CA VAL A 91 6.51 -9.94 -0.52
C VAL A 91 7.81 -10.55 0.01
N LYS A 92 7.98 -11.88 -0.02
CA LYS A 92 9.16 -12.57 0.53
C LYS A 92 10.43 -12.39 -0.29
N GLU A 93 10.31 -12.05 -1.57
CA GLU A 93 11.46 -11.69 -2.42
C GLU A 93 12.12 -10.39 -1.95
N LYS A 94 11.33 -9.45 -1.40
CA LYS A 94 11.80 -8.11 -1.01
C LYS A 94 11.89 -7.89 0.50
N TYR A 95 10.97 -8.45 1.28
CA TYR A 95 10.80 -8.17 2.70
C TYR A 95 11.15 -9.38 3.56
N ARG A 96 11.99 -9.14 4.58
CA ARG A 96 12.55 -10.21 5.42
C ARG A 96 11.56 -10.75 6.47
N ARG A 97 10.61 -9.93 6.91
CA ARG A 97 9.70 -10.26 8.01
C ARG A 97 8.29 -9.77 7.68
N VAL A 98 7.32 -10.62 7.98
CA VAL A 98 5.89 -10.29 7.93
C VAL A 98 5.38 -10.23 9.36
N LEU A 99 4.68 -9.14 9.69
CA LEU A 99 3.98 -8.95 10.96
C LEU A 99 2.49 -8.85 10.65
N ALA A 100 1.65 -9.49 11.45
CA ALA A 100 0.21 -9.48 11.28
C ALA A 100 -0.47 -8.90 12.51
N THR A 101 -1.54 -8.14 12.29
CA THR A 101 -2.46 -7.74 13.36
C THR A 101 -3.45 -8.88 13.59
N HIS A 102 -3.49 -9.40 14.80
CA HIS A 102 -4.38 -10.50 15.18
C HIS A 102 -5.19 -10.08 16.41
N LEU A 103 -6.51 -10.23 16.35
CA LEU A 103 -7.40 -9.96 17.48
C LEU A 103 -7.55 -11.24 18.31
N GLY A 104 -6.54 -11.56 19.12
CA GLY A 104 -6.54 -12.71 20.02
C GLY A 104 -5.62 -12.49 21.21
N GLU A 105 -5.84 -13.23 22.30
CA GLU A 105 -5.04 -13.10 23.54
C GLU A 105 -3.63 -13.68 23.42
N ALA A 106 -3.38 -14.54 22.43
CA ALA A 106 -2.06 -15.08 22.14
C ALA A 106 -1.35 -14.23 21.07
N ALA A 107 -0.16 -13.73 21.45
CA ALA A 107 0.80 -13.09 20.57
C ALA A 107 1.60 -14.12 19.75
#